data_AF-A0A957ATM4-F1
#
_entry.id   AF-A0A957ATM4-F1
#
_cell.length_a   1.000
_cell.length_b   1.000
_cell.length_c   1.000
_cell.angle_alpha   90.00
_cell.angle_beta   90.00
_cell.angle_gamma   90.00
#
_symmetry.space_group_name_H-M   'P 1'
#
loop_
_entity.id
_entity.type
_entity.pdbx_description
1 polymer ?
#
loop_
_entity_poly.entity_id
_entity_poly.type
_entity_poly.pdbx_seq_one_letter_code
_entity_poly.pdbx_strand_id
1 'polypeptide(L)'
;MTNDPSLASAGQSNLYRPAEVAQLLGISAATLRRWSNRFADFLVLNDGTSEGGSHRRYTSDDVAVLQRVQELLDQGLTYEQVAEQLTQDLVSTEPDDSDAVIIDNAEESVAGEDNVQDQELPPDSDEHLPAEVLPPAARFLQDAVKNLTDTQQIILNSQIASRDLMGVMIQDNLNLKGENTDLRERMLELERELGEQRRYHGDYRERMETRVRVLEDAVSKLMASQRSPTPPPQQPQQPYGSPPPTYPQQYQQPYAAPQQQERRSFWSRLIGG
;
A
#
# COMPACT_ATOMS: atom_id res chain seq x y z
N MET A 1 -12.91 51.15 18.85
CA MET A 1 -12.86 50.48 17.54
C MET A 1 -11.72 49.48 17.59
N THR A 2 -11.99 48.32 18.15
CA THR A 2 -11.08 47.19 18.30
C THR A 2 -11.20 46.34 17.04
N ASN A 3 -10.14 46.36 16.20
CA ASN A 3 -9.99 45.40 15.12
C ASN A 3 -9.53 44.07 15.71
N ASP A 4 -10.35 43.05 15.54
CA ASP A 4 -10.14 41.67 15.95
C ASP A 4 -9.52 40.90 14.75
N PRO A 5 -8.26 40.46 14.79
CA PRO A 5 -7.62 39.76 13.68
C PRO A 5 -7.76 38.23 13.81
N SER A 6 -9.00 37.71 13.89
CA SER A 6 -9.26 36.29 14.18
C SER A 6 -9.88 35.47 13.02
N LEU A 7 -9.63 35.81 11.75
CA LEU A 7 -10.29 35.10 10.62
C LEU A 7 -9.44 34.84 9.35
N ALA A 8 -8.11 34.76 9.43
CA ALA A 8 -7.28 34.48 8.24
C ALA A 8 -6.18 33.42 8.45
N SER A 9 -6.55 32.23 8.94
CA SER A 9 -5.67 31.05 8.92
C SER A 9 -6.33 29.87 8.19
N ALA A 10 -6.94 30.14 7.03
CA ALA A 10 -7.27 29.12 6.03
C ALA A 10 -6.12 29.09 5.01
N GLY A 11 -5.39 27.96 4.96
CA GLY A 11 -4.37 27.70 3.93
C GLY A 11 -2.93 28.06 4.29
N GLN A 12 -2.44 27.74 5.50
CA GLN A 12 -0.99 27.63 5.67
C GLN A 12 -0.52 26.42 4.86
N SER A 13 0.05 26.66 3.68
CA SER A 13 0.80 25.69 2.88
C SER A 13 2.06 25.27 3.64
N ASN A 14 1.86 24.53 4.72
CA ASN A 14 2.93 24.10 5.60
C ASN A 14 3.60 22.92 4.93
N LEU A 15 4.80 23.16 4.40
CA LEU A 15 5.59 22.17 3.69
C LEU A 15 6.41 21.37 4.69
N TYR A 16 5.95 20.15 4.99
CA TYR A 16 6.59 19.25 5.93
C TYR A 16 7.75 18.49 5.28
N ARG A 17 8.85 18.34 6.03
CA ARG A 17 9.98 17.50 5.64
C ARG A 17 9.62 16.02 5.85
N PRO A 18 10.19 15.08 5.08
CA PRO A 18 9.93 13.66 5.26
C PRO A 18 10.20 13.14 6.68
N ALA A 19 11.20 13.71 7.37
CA ALA A 19 11.51 13.35 8.76
C ALA A 19 10.42 13.82 9.74
N GLU A 20 9.82 14.97 9.50
CA GLU A 20 8.74 15.53 10.34
C GLU A 20 7.44 14.74 10.14
N VAL A 21 7.11 14.39 8.89
CA VAL A 21 5.94 13.55 8.58
C VAL A 21 6.09 12.16 9.21
N ALA A 22 7.27 11.55 9.13
CA ALA A 22 7.54 10.27 9.76
C ALA A 22 7.34 10.32 11.29
N GLN A 23 7.79 11.42 11.92
CA GLN A 23 7.61 11.63 13.36
C GLN A 23 6.14 11.86 13.73
N LEU A 24 5.39 12.61 12.91
CA LEU A 24 3.98 12.92 13.14
C LEU A 24 3.08 11.67 13.03
N LEU A 25 3.36 10.80 12.06
CA LEU A 25 2.65 9.54 11.85
C LEU A 25 3.16 8.39 12.74
N GLY A 26 4.26 8.60 13.47
CA GLY A 26 4.87 7.57 14.32
C GLY A 26 5.48 6.39 13.55
N ILE A 27 5.83 6.57 12.26
CA ILE A 27 6.35 5.52 11.37
C ILE A 27 7.84 5.71 11.06
N SER A 28 8.51 4.64 10.63
CA SER A 28 9.90 4.73 10.19
C SER A 28 10.04 5.53 8.89
N ALA A 29 11.15 6.24 8.71
CA ALA A 29 11.44 6.94 7.46
C ALA A 29 11.51 6.01 6.23
N ALA A 30 11.82 4.72 6.43
CA ALA A 30 11.79 3.71 5.37
C ALA A 30 10.36 3.34 4.97
N THR A 31 9.45 3.21 5.94
CA THR A 31 8.02 2.98 5.71
C THR A 31 7.40 4.14 4.95
N LEU A 32 7.69 5.38 5.39
CA LEU A 32 7.23 6.58 4.70
C LEU A 32 7.72 6.61 3.25
N ARG A 33 9.01 6.36 2.99
CA ARG A 33 9.53 6.30 1.60
C ARG A 33 8.82 5.27 0.74
N ARG A 34 8.48 4.10 1.29
CA ARG A 34 7.73 3.05 0.59
C ARG A 34 6.32 3.51 0.25
N TRP A 35 5.62 4.09 1.21
CA TRP A 35 4.27 4.62 1.01
C TRP A 35 4.26 5.77 0.00
N SER A 36 5.19 6.71 0.09
CA SER A 36 5.30 7.82 -0.85
C SER A 36 5.65 7.41 -2.29
N ASN A 37 6.21 6.22 -2.49
CA ASN A 37 6.39 5.66 -3.84
C ASN A 37 5.16 4.90 -4.33
N ARG A 38 4.40 4.27 -3.42
CA ARG A 38 3.22 3.46 -3.76
C ARG A 38 1.98 4.32 -3.99
N PHE A 39 1.84 5.41 -3.25
CA PHE A 39 0.74 6.36 -3.34
C PHE A 39 1.17 7.67 -4.01
N ALA A 40 2.22 7.63 -4.85
CA ALA A 40 2.74 8.81 -5.53
C ALA A 40 1.67 9.53 -6.38
N ASP A 41 0.72 8.78 -6.92
CA ASP A 41 -0.39 9.30 -7.74
C ASP A 41 -1.39 10.14 -6.93
N PHE A 42 -1.44 9.95 -5.60
CA PHE A 42 -2.35 10.64 -4.68
C PHE A 42 -1.67 11.76 -3.89
N LEU A 43 -0.37 11.97 -4.11
CA LEU A 43 0.43 12.93 -3.37
C LEU A 43 0.85 14.06 -4.30
N VAL A 44 0.58 15.30 -3.90
CA VAL A 44 1.05 16.50 -4.59
C VAL A 44 2.48 16.77 -4.15
N LEU A 45 3.40 15.91 -4.60
CA LEU A 45 4.82 16.02 -4.33
C LEU A 45 5.37 17.29 -5.00
N ASN A 46 5.56 18.34 -4.21
CA ASN A 46 6.32 19.49 -4.65
C ASN A 46 7.81 19.11 -4.67
N ASP A 47 8.37 18.98 -5.88
CA ASP A 47 9.80 18.81 -6.07
C ASP A 47 10.49 20.13 -5.79
N GLY A 48 10.86 20.34 -4.52
CA GLY A 48 11.69 21.47 -4.16
C GLY A 48 13.01 21.39 -4.92
N THR A 49 13.12 22.13 -6.04
CA THR A 49 14.37 22.32 -6.77
C THR A 49 15.32 23.08 -5.87
N SER A 50 16.14 22.36 -5.13
CA SER A 50 17.33 22.88 -4.48
C SER A 50 18.51 22.16 -5.09
N GLU A 51 19.46 22.95 -5.60
CA GLU A 51 20.74 22.51 -6.13
C GLU A 51 21.44 21.61 -5.10
N GLY A 52 21.32 20.28 -5.24
CA GLY A 52 21.83 19.33 -4.24
C GLY A 52 20.96 18.09 -3.97
N GLY A 53 19.82 17.95 -4.65
CA GLY A 53 18.97 16.76 -4.55
C GLY A 53 17.56 17.14 -4.11
N SER A 54 16.57 16.83 -4.95
CA SER A 54 15.17 17.17 -4.71
C SER A 54 14.66 16.46 -3.46
N HIS A 55 14.61 17.18 -2.34
CA HIS A 55 13.99 16.70 -1.11
C HIS A 55 12.48 16.91 -1.22
N ARG A 56 11.74 15.81 -1.42
CA ARG A 56 10.27 15.77 -1.43
C ARG A 56 9.71 16.52 -0.21
N ARG A 57 8.82 17.49 -0.45
CA ARG A 57 8.07 18.18 0.62
C ARG A 57 6.62 17.78 0.55
N TYR A 58 6.05 17.47 1.71
CA TYR A 58 4.66 17.08 1.85
C TYR A 58 3.84 18.31 2.25
N THR A 59 2.71 18.51 1.61
CA THR A 59 1.69 19.48 2.00
C THR A 59 0.88 18.96 3.20
N SER A 60 0.07 19.82 3.81
CA SER A 60 -0.91 19.38 4.82
C SER A 60 -1.86 18.32 4.28
N ASP A 61 -2.21 18.42 3.00
CA ASP A 61 -3.16 17.53 2.34
C ASP A 61 -2.52 16.15 2.12
N ASP A 62 -1.23 16.12 1.76
CA ASP A 62 -0.45 14.89 1.67
C ASP A 62 -0.35 14.17 3.02
N VAL A 63 -0.22 14.93 4.12
CA VAL A 63 -0.19 14.35 5.47
C VAL A 63 -1.54 13.73 5.82
N ALA A 64 -2.66 14.37 5.44
CA ALA A 64 -4.00 13.82 5.64
C ALA A 64 -4.21 12.52 4.84
N VAL A 65 -3.74 12.47 3.58
CA VAL A 65 -3.77 11.25 2.76
C VAL A 65 -2.94 10.13 3.40
N LEU A 66 -1.73 10.43 3.88
CA LEU A 66 -0.87 9.44 4.54
C LEU A 66 -1.41 8.96 5.89
N GLN A 67 -2.08 9.83 6.64
CA GLN A 67 -2.79 9.46 7.86
C GLN A 67 -3.96 8.52 7.54
N ARG A 68 -4.70 8.79 6.47
CA ARG A 68 -5.77 7.90 6.02
C ARG A 68 -5.25 6.53 5.59
N VAL A 69 -4.15 6.49 4.83
CA VAL A 69 -3.44 5.25 4.49
C VAL A 69 -3.08 4.45 5.75
N GLN A 70 -2.57 5.12 6.78
CA GLN A 70 -2.24 4.48 8.05
C GLN A 70 -3.47 3.85 8.72
N GLU A 71 -4.57 4.59 8.82
CA GLU A 71 -5.83 4.09 9.39
C GLU A 71 -6.35 2.86 8.65
N LEU A 72 -6.28 2.87 7.32
CA LEU A 72 -6.75 1.75 6.50
C LEU A 72 -5.82 0.54 6.60
N LEU A 73 -4.51 0.76 6.71
CA LEU A 73 -3.56 -0.34 6.96
C LEU A 73 -3.71 -0.93 8.37
N ASP A 74 -4.03 -0.10 9.37
CA ASP A 74 -4.32 -0.56 10.74
C ASP A 74 -5.64 -1.35 10.83
N GLN A 75 -6.59 -1.08 9.93
CA GLN A 75 -7.80 -1.89 9.71
C GLN A 75 -7.52 -3.24 9.03
N GLY A 76 -6.28 -3.50 8.62
CA GLY A 76 -5.86 -4.77 8.02
C GLY A 76 -6.08 -4.86 6.50
N LEU A 77 -6.39 -3.74 5.83
CA LEU A 77 -6.54 -3.70 4.38
C LEU A 77 -5.19 -3.88 3.68
N THR A 78 -5.21 -4.48 2.49
CA THR A 78 -4.01 -4.60 1.65
C THR A 78 -3.71 -3.27 0.96
N TYR A 79 -2.46 -3.06 0.54
CA TYR A 79 -2.04 -1.85 -0.16
C TYR A 79 -2.85 -1.54 -1.44
N GLU A 80 -3.44 -2.56 -2.07
CA GLU A 80 -4.28 -2.40 -3.28
C GLU A 80 -5.68 -1.88 -2.90
N GLN A 81 -6.29 -2.47 -1.87
CA GLN A 81 -7.59 -2.03 -1.35
C GLN A 81 -7.53 -0.60 -0.80
N VAL A 82 -6.41 -0.21 -0.18
CA VAL A 82 -6.18 1.17 0.28
C VAL A 82 -6.16 2.14 -0.90
N ALA A 83 -5.52 1.78 -2.02
CA ALA A 83 -5.48 2.63 -3.21
C ALA A 83 -6.87 2.78 -3.88
N GLU A 84 -7.65 1.70 -3.91
CA GLU A 84 -9.04 1.74 -4.40
C GLU A 84 -9.93 2.66 -3.55
N GLN A 85 -9.84 2.57 -2.22
CA GLN A 85 -10.60 3.46 -1.34
C GLN A 85 -10.18 4.92 -1.47
N LEU A 86 -8.87 5.20 -1.55
CA LEU A 86 -8.40 6.57 -1.78
C LEU A 86 -8.91 7.15 -3.11
N THR A 87 -9.03 6.31 -4.14
CA THR A 87 -9.61 6.72 -5.43
C THR A 87 -11.10 7.01 -5.28
N GLN A 88 -11.82 6.20 -4.53
CA GLN A 88 -13.26 6.37 -4.30
C GLN A 88 -13.58 7.63 -3.47
N ASP A 89 -12.75 7.95 -2.47
CA ASP A 89 -12.86 9.18 -1.68
C ASP A 89 -12.60 10.43 -2.54
N LEU A 90 -11.66 10.37 -3.49
CA LEU A 90 -11.39 11.45 -4.45
C LEU A 90 -12.50 11.64 -5.48
N VAL A 91 -13.15 10.55 -5.94
CA VAL A 91 -14.31 10.64 -6.85
C VAL A 91 -15.56 11.13 -6.12
N SER A 92 -15.70 10.83 -4.82
CA SER A 92 -16.84 11.29 -4.01
C SER A 92 -16.77 12.77 -3.61
N THR A 93 -15.66 13.46 -3.93
CA THR A 93 -15.44 14.87 -3.61
C THR A 93 -15.66 15.81 -4.80
N GLU A 94 -16.14 15.32 -5.96
CA GLU A 94 -16.74 16.19 -6.98
C GLU A 94 -18.18 16.53 -6.58
N PRO A 95 -18.49 17.80 -6.23
CA PRO A 95 -19.86 18.21 -5.96
C PRO A 95 -20.56 18.40 -7.29
N ASP A 96 -21.24 17.37 -7.79
CA ASP A 96 -22.30 17.58 -8.77
C ASP A 96 -23.54 18.07 -8.03
N ASP A 97 -23.79 19.35 -8.26
CA ASP A 97 -24.91 20.16 -7.84
C ASP A 97 -26.20 19.63 -8.48
N SER A 98 -26.86 18.62 -7.90
CA SER A 98 -28.28 18.27 -8.11
C SER A 98 -28.71 17.00 -7.33
N ASP A 99 -29.24 17.17 -6.12
CA ASP A 99 -30.54 16.61 -5.72
C ASP A 99 -30.77 16.84 -4.22
N ALA A 100 -31.28 18.04 -3.94
CA ALA A 100 -32.07 18.28 -2.76
C ALA A 100 -33.33 17.39 -2.83
N VAL A 101 -33.31 16.27 -2.13
CA VAL A 101 -34.55 15.53 -1.83
C VAL A 101 -35.33 16.34 -0.80
N ILE A 102 -36.15 17.26 -1.31
CA ILE A 102 -37.30 17.81 -0.61
C ILE A 102 -38.33 16.67 -0.47
N ILE A 103 -38.57 16.21 0.75
CA ILE A 103 -39.82 15.51 1.06
C ILE A 103 -40.63 16.45 1.95
N ASP A 104 -41.48 17.24 1.31
CA ASP A 104 -42.64 17.87 1.94
C ASP A 104 -43.87 17.65 1.05
N ASN A 105 -44.84 16.93 1.61
CA ASN A 105 -46.30 17.09 1.49
C ASN A 105 -46.95 15.80 1.99
N ALA A 106 -47.63 15.82 3.13
CA ALA A 106 -48.93 16.45 3.37
C ALA A 106 -50.07 15.72 2.63
N GLU A 107 -50.91 15.11 3.46
CA GLU A 107 -52.37 15.02 3.32
C GLU A 107 -52.93 14.27 2.10
N GLU A 108 -53.38 13.03 2.34
CA GLU A 108 -54.52 12.49 1.61
C GLU A 108 -55.53 11.87 2.58
N SER A 109 -56.61 12.63 2.78
CA SER A 109 -57.88 12.23 3.35
C SER A 109 -58.65 11.34 2.38
N VAL A 110 -59.18 10.20 2.85
CA VAL A 110 -60.33 9.55 2.21
C VAL A 110 -61.40 9.24 3.26
N ALA A 111 -62.61 9.67 2.88
CA ALA A 111 -63.86 9.74 3.60
C ALA A 111 -64.50 8.40 4.00
N GLY A 112 -65.48 8.52 4.90
CA GLY A 112 -66.50 7.54 5.28
C GLY A 112 -67.15 7.98 6.59
N GLU A 113 -67.95 9.07 6.58
CA GLU A 113 -69.43 9.02 6.62
C GLU A 113 -69.98 8.30 7.87
N ASP A 114 -70.43 9.06 8.88
CA ASP A 114 -71.87 9.17 9.14
C ASP A 114 -72.19 10.34 10.09
N ASN A 115 -73.25 11.07 9.77
CA ASN A 115 -73.74 12.25 10.47
C ASN A 115 -75.12 11.94 11.06
N VAL A 116 -75.27 12.06 12.38
CA VAL A 116 -76.58 12.31 13.00
C VAL A 116 -76.41 13.40 14.05
N GLN A 117 -76.93 14.57 13.72
CA GLN A 117 -77.30 15.63 14.66
C GLN A 117 -78.57 15.21 15.39
N ASP A 118 -78.61 15.38 16.72
CA ASP A 118 -79.76 15.95 17.43
C ASP A 118 -79.36 16.33 18.88
N GLN A 119 -79.06 17.62 19.02
CA GLN A 119 -79.54 18.56 20.02
C GLN A 119 -80.18 18.02 21.33
N GLU A 120 -79.46 18.14 22.47
CA GLU A 120 -80.04 18.69 23.71
C GLU A 120 -78.93 19.09 24.73
N LEU A 121 -79.12 20.25 25.36
CA LEU A 121 -78.32 20.82 26.46
C LEU A 121 -79.33 21.59 27.34
N PRO A 122 -79.09 21.79 28.65
CA PRO A 122 -79.17 20.88 29.81
C PRO A 122 -80.31 21.33 30.77
N PRO A 123 -80.46 20.81 32.02
CA PRO A 123 -79.67 21.35 33.14
C PRO A 123 -79.30 20.36 34.27
N ASP A 124 -78.21 20.69 34.95
CA ASP A 124 -77.92 20.43 36.36
C ASP A 124 -78.00 18.98 36.89
N SER A 125 -76.82 18.35 36.93
CA SER A 125 -76.39 17.59 38.10
C SER A 125 -74.88 17.69 38.18
N ASP A 126 -74.44 18.49 39.15
CA ASP A 126 -73.08 18.47 39.69
C ASP A 126 -72.55 17.05 39.77
N GLU A 127 -71.32 16.84 39.29
CA GLU A 127 -70.25 16.08 39.95
C GLU A 127 -69.25 15.53 38.92
N HIS A 128 -68.50 16.41 38.26
CA HIS A 128 -67.15 16.05 37.82
C HIS A 128 -66.19 17.21 38.02
N LEU A 129 -65.25 16.92 38.91
CA LEU A 129 -64.12 17.71 39.35
C LEU A 129 -63.46 18.46 38.19
N PRO A 130 -63.02 19.71 38.39
CA PRO A 130 -62.38 20.48 37.35
C PRO A 130 -61.14 19.74 36.87
N ALA A 131 -60.93 19.71 35.55
CA ALA A 131 -59.63 19.42 34.96
C ALA A 131 -58.61 20.34 35.63
N GLU A 132 -57.92 19.82 36.64
CA GLU A 132 -56.84 20.50 37.34
C GLU A 132 -55.75 20.65 36.30
N VAL A 133 -55.70 21.83 35.69
CA VAL A 133 -54.61 22.27 34.84
C VAL A 133 -53.37 22.13 35.70
N LEU A 134 -52.62 21.03 35.49
CA LEU A 134 -51.40 20.75 36.23
C LEU A 134 -50.62 22.06 36.33
N PRO A 135 -50.25 22.50 37.56
CA PRO A 135 -49.54 23.76 37.73
C PRO A 135 -48.32 23.76 36.80
N PRO A 136 -47.95 24.90 36.21
CA PRO A 136 -46.93 24.95 35.15
C PRO A 136 -45.64 24.23 35.53
N ALA A 137 -45.24 24.27 36.81
CA ALA A 137 -44.11 23.50 37.34
C ALA A 137 -44.24 21.97 37.20
N ALA A 138 -45.43 21.41 37.37
CA ALA A 138 -45.69 19.98 37.19
C ALA A 138 -45.60 19.55 35.72
N ARG A 139 -45.95 20.43 34.77
CA ARG A 139 -45.77 20.19 33.33
C ARG A 139 -44.30 20.19 32.94
N PHE A 140 -43.51 21.14 33.44
CA PHE A 140 -42.07 21.16 33.22
C PHE A 140 -41.37 19.91 33.77
N LEU A 141 -41.79 19.42 34.94
CA LEU A 141 -41.26 18.17 35.50
C LEU A 141 -41.66 16.95 34.64
N GLN A 142 -42.90 16.93 34.15
CA GLN A 142 -43.36 15.87 33.24
C GLN A 142 -42.56 15.86 31.93
N ASP A 143 -42.30 17.02 31.35
CA ASP A 143 -41.48 17.15 30.13
C ASP A 143 -40.02 16.77 30.41
N ALA A 144 -39.44 17.17 31.55
CA ALA A 144 -38.08 16.79 31.91
C ALA A 144 -37.93 15.28 32.15
N VAL A 145 -38.91 14.64 32.80
CA VAL A 145 -38.93 13.18 32.99
C VAL A 145 -39.09 12.47 31.65
N LYS A 146 -39.97 12.95 30.78
CA LYS A 146 -40.16 12.39 29.44
C LYS A 146 -38.89 12.52 28.60
N ASN A 147 -38.28 13.71 28.58
CA ASN A 147 -37.01 13.94 27.90
C ASN A 147 -35.88 13.08 28.48
N LEU A 148 -35.85 12.85 29.79
CA LEU A 148 -34.87 11.97 30.43
C LEU A 148 -35.11 10.51 30.04
N THR A 149 -36.37 10.07 29.98
CA THR A 149 -36.74 8.74 29.50
C THR A 149 -36.37 8.57 28.02
N ASP A 150 -36.65 9.55 27.18
CA ASP A 150 -36.30 9.54 25.75
C ASP A 150 -34.77 9.51 25.56
N THR A 151 -34.03 10.28 26.37
CA THR A 151 -32.57 10.28 26.36
C THR A 151 -32.01 8.92 26.80
N GLN A 152 -32.56 8.33 27.87
CA GLN A 152 -32.15 7.00 28.31
C GLN A 152 -32.48 5.93 27.27
N GLN A 153 -33.63 6.04 26.60
CA GLN A 153 -34.00 5.12 25.52
C GLN A 153 -33.02 5.21 24.34
N ILE A 154 -32.59 6.42 23.97
CA ILE A 154 -31.58 6.64 22.93
C ILE A 154 -30.23 6.05 23.36
N ILE A 155 -29.79 6.28 24.60
CA ILE A 155 -28.52 5.75 25.10
C ILE A 155 -28.54 4.22 25.07
N LEU A 156 -29.61 3.58 25.54
CA LEU A 156 -29.75 2.14 25.52
C LEU A 156 -29.75 1.58 24.09
N ASN A 157 -30.48 2.22 23.18
CA ASN A 157 -30.49 1.83 21.77
C ASN A 157 -29.10 1.95 21.13
N SER A 158 -28.34 3.01 21.47
CA SER A 158 -26.97 3.20 20.97
C SER A 158 -26.00 2.16 21.55
N GLN A 159 -26.18 1.74 22.80
CA GLN A 159 -25.35 0.71 23.43
C GLN A 159 -25.63 -0.68 22.86
N ILE A 160 -26.90 -1.00 22.57
CA ILE A 160 -27.28 -2.25 21.89
C ILE A 160 -26.68 -2.27 20.48
N ALA A 161 -26.83 -1.19 19.72
CA ALA A 161 -26.23 -1.07 18.39
C ALA A 161 -24.70 -1.20 18.43
N SER A 162 -24.03 -0.56 19.40
CA SER A 162 -22.58 -0.67 19.57
C SER A 162 -22.15 -2.10 19.93
N ARG A 163 -22.92 -2.81 20.76
CA ARG A 163 -22.63 -4.19 21.14
C ARG A 163 -22.84 -5.15 19.97
N ASP A 164 -23.90 -4.94 19.19
CA ASP A 164 -24.21 -5.78 18.04
C ASP A 164 -23.17 -5.57 16.94
N LEU A 165 -22.75 -4.32 16.69
CA LEU A 165 -21.64 -4.02 15.79
C LEU A 165 -20.33 -4.67 16.28
N MET A 166 -20.02 -4.56 17.58
CA MET A 166 -18.85 -5.21 18.16
C MET A 166 -18.92 -6.74 17.99
N GLY A 167 -20.10 -7.34 18.09
CA GLY A 167 -20.32 -8.76 17.84
C GLY A 167 -19.98 -9.15 16.40
N VAL A 168 -20.50 -8.40 15.43
CA VAL A 168 -20.19 -8.61 14.00
C VAL A 168 -18.71 -8.40 13.72
N MET A 169 -18.10 -7.33 14.24
CA MET A 169 -16.66 -7.07 14.05
C MET A 169 -15.77 -8.15 14.66
N ILE A 170 -16.10 -8.63 15.86
CA ILE A 170 -15.36 -9.74 16.49
C ILE A 170 -15.51 -11.00 15.65
N GLN A 171 -16.72 -11.29 15.18
CA GLN A 171 -16.98 -12.44 14.31
C GLN A 171 -16.17 -12.35 13.01
N ASP A 172 -16.19 -11.21 12.34
CA ASP A 172 -15.43 -10.98 11.11
C ASP A 172 -13.93 -11.08 11.38
N ASN A 173 -13.44 -10.55 12.50
CA ASN A 173 -12.04 -10.68 12.87
C ASN A 173 -11.61 -12.14 13.07
N LEU A 174 -12.44 -12.95 13.71
CA LEU A 174 -12.19 -14.37 13.89
C LEU A 174 -12.23 -15.11 12.55
N ASN A 175 -13.17 -14.76 11.67
CA ASN A 175 -13.25 -15.32 10.32
C ASN A 175 -11.99 -14.98 9.50
N LEU A 176 -11.62 -13.70 9.46
CA LEU A 176 -10.41 -13.21 8.78
C LEU A 176 -9.13 -13.81 9.37
N LYS A 177 -9.08 -14.10 10.67
CA LYS A 177 -7.95 -14.81 11.28
C LYS A 177 -7.87 -16.26 10.82
N GLY A 178 -9.01 -16.93 10.65
CA GLY A 178 -9.09 -18.25 10.05
C GLY A 178 -8.54 -18.22 8.63
N GLU A 179 -9.09 -17.36 7.78
CA GLU A 179 -8.65 -17.20 6.39
C GLU A 179 -7.16 -16.82 6.27
N ASN A 180 -6.66 -15.93 7.13
CA ASN A 180 -5.24 -15.59 7.17
C ASN A 180 -4.35 -16.77 7.55
N THR A 181 -4.82 -17.67 8.42
CA THR A 181 -4.08 -18.88 8.79
C THR A 181 -4.04 -19.83 7.60
N ASP A 182 -5.18 -20.03 6.93
CA ASP A 182 -5.28 -20.85 5.73
C ASP A 182 -4.40 -20.31 4.58
N LEU A 183 -4.37 -18.98 4.39
CA LEU A 183 -3.52 -18.34 3.40
C LEU A 183 -2.04 -18.54 3.70
N ARG A 184 -1.63 -18.43 4.97
CA ARG A 184 -0.24 -18.70 5.37
C ARG A 184 0.15 -20.14 5.10
N GLU A 185 -0.73 -21.10 5.38
CA GLU A 185 -0.49 -22.51 5.07
C GLU A 185 -0.35 -22.74 3.56
N ARG A 186 -1.26 -22.17 2.76
CA ARG A 186 -1.19 -22.27 1.28
C ARG A 186 0.08 -21.62 0.72
N MET A 187 0.50 -20.48 1.25
CA MET A 187 1.74 -19.83 0.82
C MET A 187 2.96 -20.69 1.17
N LEU A 188 3.01 -21.29 2.35
CA LEU A 188 4.10 -22.19 2.74
C LEU A 188 4.16 -23.41 1.81
N GLU A 189 3.01 -23.97 1.45
CA GLU A 189 2.95 -25.09 0.50
C GLU A 189 3.44 -24.68 -0.90
N LEU A 190 3.00 -23.53 -1.41
CA LEU A 190 3.47 -23.01 -2.70
C LEU A 190 4.97 -22.70 -2.69
N GLU A 191 5.50 -22.13 -1.59
CA GLU A 191 6.93 -21.88 -1.45
C GLU A 191 7.72 -23.19 -1.49
N ARG A 192 7.20 -24.24 -0.85
CA ARG A 192 7.76 -25.58 -0.89
C ARG A 192 7.74 -26.14 -2.30
N GLU A 193 6.59 -26.09 -2.98
CA GLU A 193 6.41 -26.60 -4.34
C GLU A 193 7.34 -25.87 -5.33
N LEU A 194 7.42 -24.54 -5.26
CA LEU A 194 8.37 -23.76 -6.07
C LEU A 194 9.82 -24.11 -5.74
N GLY A 195 10.13 -24.40 -4.48
CA GLY A 195 11.43 -24.91 -4.05
C GLY A 195 11.78 -26.25 -4.71
N GLU A 196 10.83 -27.19 -4.71
CA GLU A 196 10.96 -28.50 -5.33
C GLU A 196 11.09 -28.39 -6.85
N GLN A 197 10.27 -27.56 -7.49
CA GLN A 197 10.32 -27.34 -8.93
C GLN A 197 11.66 -26.71 -9.38
N ARG A 198 12.19 -25.74 -8.61
CA ARG A 198 13.52 -25.16 -8.87
C ARG A 198 14.63 -26.20 -8.76
N ARG A 199 14.57 -27.09 -7.76
CA ARG A 199 15.52 -28.20 -7.62
C ARG A 199 15.42 -29.16 -8.81
N TYR A 200 14.20 -29.55 -9.18
CA TYR A 200 13.97 -30.42 -10.34
C TYR A 200 14.55 -29.84 -11.64
N HIS A 201 14.32 -28.54 -11.89
CA HIS A 201 14.91 -27.86 -13.04
C HIS A 201 16.44 -27.80 -12.99
N GLY A 202 17.02 -27.57 -11.80
CA GLY A 202 18.47 -27.62 -11.58
C GLY A 202 19.05 -28.98 -11.92
N ASP A 203 18.50 -30.05 -11.35
CA ASP A 203 18.95 -31.43 -11.57
C ASP A 203 18.80 -31.84 -13.04
N TYR A 204 17.68 -31.47 -13.67
CA TYR A 204 17.45 -31.75 -15.09
C TYR A 204 18.50 -31.06 -15.96
N ARG A 205 18.79 -29.78 -15.67
CA ARG A 205 19.80 -29.00 -16.38
C ARG A 205 21.20 -29.60 -16.19
N GLU A 206 21.58 -29.97 -14.97
CA GLU A 206 22.87 -30.60 -14.69
C GLU A 206 23.04 -31.93 -15.44
N ARG A 207 21.99 -32.77 -15.46
CA ARG A 207 22.00 -34.01 -16.23
C ARG A 207 22.15 -33.75 -17.72
N MET A 208 21.46 -32.74 -18.25
CA MET A 208 21.57 -32.38 -19.67
C MET A 208 22.97 -31.84 -20.00
N GLU A 209 23.51 -30.93 -19.19
CA GLU A 209 24.87 -30.39 -19.34
C GLU A 209 25.91 -31.50 -19.28
N THR A 210 25.75 -32.47 -18.38
CA THR A 210 26.62 -33.65 -18.28
C THR A 210 26.56 -34.48 -19.57
N ARG A 211 25.34 -34.76 -20.09
CA ARG A 211 25.17 -35.49 -21.35
C ARG A 211 25.79 -34.75 -22.53
N VAL A 212 25.60 -33.43 -22.62
CA VAL A 212 26.18 -32.58 -23.67
C VAL A 212 27.71 -32.64 -23.59
N ARG A 213 28.28 -32.48 -22.41
CA ARG A 213 29.75 -32.53 -22.22
C ARG A 213 30.35 -33.88 -22.64
N VAL A 214 29.66 -34.99 -22.34
CA VAL A 214 30.07 -36.33 -22.79
C VAL A 214 30.02 -36.45 -24.32
N LEU A 215 28.97 -35.90 -24.95
CA LEU A 215 28.88 -35.87 -26.42
C LEU A 215 29.96 -34.99 -27.04
N GLU A 216 30.24 -33.81 -26.47
CA GLU A 216 31.29 -32.90 -26.92
C GLU A 216 32.69 -33.55 -26.85
N ASP A 217 32.98 -34.28 -25.76
CA ASP A 217 34.24 -35.03 -25.62
C ASP A 217 34.34 -36.16 -26.66
N ALA A 218 33.25 -36.92 -26.88
CA ALA A 218 33.21 -37.96 -27.90
C ALA A 218 33.42 -37.40 -29.31
N VAL A 219 32.77 -36.28 -29.65
CA VAL A 219 32.94 -35.58 -30.93
C VAL A 219 34.37 -35.07 -31.07
N SER A 220 34.94 -34.48 -30.01
CA SER A 220 36.32 -33.97 -30.02
C SER A 220 37.35 -35.08 -30.28
N LYS A 221 37.17 -36.26 -29.65
CA LYS A 221 38.00 -37.45 -29.89
C LYS A 221 37.89 -37.94 -31.33
N LEU A 222 36.69 -37.96 -31.89
CA LEU A 222 36.46 -38.35 -33.29
C LEU A 222 37.03 -37.32 -34.28
N MET A 223 36.97 -36.02 -33.97
CA MET A 223 37.60 -34.98 -34.80
C MET A 223 39.13 -35.05 -34.73
N ALA A 224 39.69 -35.34 -33.56
CA ALA A 224 41.13 -35.50 -33.37
C ALA A 224 41.68 -36.72 -34.10
N SER A 225 40.96 -37.85 -34.11
CA SER A 225 41.36 -39.04 -34.87
C SER A 225 41.27 -38.86 -36.38
N GLN A 226 40.39 -37.96 -36.86
CA GLN A 226 40.28 -37.60 -38.27
C GLN A 226 41.33 -36.56 -38.72
N ARG A 227 41.91 -35.78 -37.81
CA ARG A 227 43.05 -34.89 -38.12
C ARG A 227 44.35 -35.70 -38.12
N SER A 228 44.85 -36.02 -39.31
CA SER A 228 46.20 -36.57 -39.48
C SER A 228 47.25 -35.59 -38.91
N PRO A 229 48.31 -36.06 -38.21
CA PRO A 229 49.39 -35.17 -37.82
C PRO A 229 50.10 -34.68 -39.08
N THR A 230 49.99 -33.37 -39.37
CA THR A 230 50.85 -32.71 -40.35
C THR A 230 52.30 -32.88 -39.89
N PRO A 231 53.18 -33.50 -40.69
CA PRO A 231 54.59 -33.58 -40.33
C PRO A 231 55.16 -32.15 -40.22
N PRO A 232 56.08 -31.89 -39.28
CA PRO A 232 56.72 -30.59 -39.15
C PRO A 232 57.41 -30.23 -40.49
N PRO A 233 57.43 -28.95 -40.88
CA PRO A 233 58.09 -28.53 -42.11
C PRO A 233 59.55 -28.97 -42.06
N GLN A 234 59.95 -29.81 -43.03
CA GLN A 234 61.33 -30.23 -43.19
C GLN A 234 62.17 -28.98 -43.46
N GLN A 235 63.00 -28.59 -42.49
CA GLN A 235 63.98 -27.54 -42.68
C GLN A 235 64.98 -28.00 -43.75
N PRO A 236 65.26 -27.21 -44.80
CA PRO A 236 66.28 -27.56 -45.76
C PRO A 236 67.63 -27.66 -45.05
N GLN A 237 68.31 -28.81 -45.22
CA GLN A 237 69.63 -29.04 -44.64
C GLN A 237 70.63 -28.03 -45.22
N GLN A 238 71.10 -27.11 -44.38
CA GLN A 238 72.20 -26.21 -44.70
C GLN A 238 73.52 -26.99 -44.62
N PRO A 239 74.43 -26.90 -45.60
CA PRO A 239 75.70 -27.61 -45.59
C PRO A 239 76.63 -27.05 -44.51
N TYR A 240 77.32 -27.96 -43.81
CA TYR A 240 78.29 -27.67 -42.76
C TYR A 240 79.43 -26.77 -43.24
N GLY A 241 79.70 -25.68 -42.53
CA GLY A 241 80.97 -24.95 -42.64
C GLY A 241 80.92 -23.48 -42.25
N SER A 242 80.96 -23.18 -40.94
CA SER A 242 81.67 -22.03 -40.36
C SER A 242 81.52 -22.03 -38.83
N PRO A 243 82.58 -21.77 -38.05
CA PRO A 243 82.46 -21.67 -36.59
C PRO A 243 81.66 -20.41 -36.19
N PRO A 244 80.98 -20.43 -35.04
CA PRO A 244 80.14 -19.32 -34.61
C PRO A 244 80.99 -18.07 -34.32
N PRO A 245 80.55 -16.85 -34.71
CA PRO A 245 81.21 -15.64 -34.26
C PRO A 245 80.99 -15.51 -32.74
N THR A 246 82.08 -15.27 -32.01
CA THR A 246 82.05 -14.90 -30.60
C THR A 246 81.40 -13.53 -30.48
N TYR A 247 80.15 -13.48 -30.02
CA TYR A 247 79.49 -12.22 -29.71
C TYR A 247 80.00 -11.68 -28.36
N PRO A 248 80.37 -10.39 -28.25
CA PRO A 248 80.60 -9.77 -26.96
C PRO A 248 79.29 -9.65 -26.17
N GLN A 249 79.32 -10.08 -24.91
CA GLN A 249 78.27 -9.93 -23.90
C GLN A 249 77.90 -8.47 -23.71
N GLN A 250 76.88 -7.97 -24.43
CA GLN A 250 76.38 -6.61 -24.19
C GLN A 250 74.93 -6.37 -24.62
N TYR A 251 74.01 -7.31 -24.35
CA TYR A 251 72.58 -7.00 -24.28
C TYR A 251 71.88 -7.88 -23.23
N GLN A 252 72.19 -7.65 -21.95
CA GLN A 252 71.29 -8.02 -20.86
C GLN A 252 70.36 -6.81 -20.59
N GLN A 253 69.29 -6.69 -21.36
CA GLN A 253 68.16 -5.83 -21.00
C GLN A 253 67.08 -6.74 -20.37
N PRO A 254 66.61 -6.46 -19.14
CA PRO A 254 65.53 -7.23 -18.55
C PRO A 254 64.22 -6.87 -19.24
N TYR A 255 63.62 -7.80 -19.98
CA TYR A 255 62.21 -7.69 -20.33
C TYR A 255 61.39 -7.81 -19.05
N ALA A 256 60.97 -6.66 -18.53
CA ALA A 256 59.95 -6.57 -17.50
C ALA A 256 58.62 -7.08 -18.10
N ALA A 257 58.05 -8.12 -17.51
CA ALA A 257 56.69 -8.55 -17.81
C ALA A 257 55.71 -7.43 -17.42
N PRO A 258 54.80 -6.97 -18.29
CA PRO A 258 53.69 -6.14 -17.84
C PRO A 258 52.77 -6.97 -16.94
N GLN A 259 52.47 -6.38 -15.78
CA GLN A 259 51.78 -6.98 -14.65
C GLN A 259 50.34 -7.38 -15.00
N GLN A 260 49.93 -8.57 -14.57
CA GLN A 260 48.56 -9.09 -14.70
C GLN A 260 47.52 -8.37 -13.81
N GLN A 261 47.75 -7.13 -13.40
CA GLN A 261 46.88 -6.42 -12.44
C GLN A 261 45.78 -5.58 -13.08
N GLU A 262 45.82 -5.27 -14.37
CA GLU A 262 44.81 -4.39 -14.99
C GLU A 262 43.55 -5.12 -15.52
N ARG A 263 43.51 -6.46 -15.55
CA ARG A 263 42.32 -7.19 -16.06
C ARG A 263 41.19 -7.36 -15.05
N ARG A 264 41.39 -7.03 -13.77
CA ARG A 264 40.34 -7.12 -12.74
C ARG A 264 39.52 -5.83 -12.58
N SER A 265 40.00 -4.70 -13.11
CA SER A 265 39.34 -3.39 -13.00
C SER A 265 38.34 -3.10 -14.12
N PHE A 266 38.34 -3.91 -15.19
CA PHE A 266 37.47 -3.70 -16.35
C PHE A 266 36.05 -4.25 -16.13
N TRP A 267 35.89 -5.34 -15.35
CA TRP A 267 34.56 -5.94 -15.12
C TRP A 267 33.80 -5.37 -13.92
N SER A 268 34.45 -4.60 -13.04
CA SER A 268 33.80 -3.96 -11.88
C SER A 268 33.13 -2.62 -12.19
N ARG A 269 33.16 -2.15 -13.45
CA ARG A 269 32.50 -0.90 -13.88
C ARG A 269 31.28 -1.11 -14.79
N LEU A 270 30.88 -2.36 -15.03
CA LEU A 270 29.74 -2.71 -15.88
C LEU A 270 28.54 -3.32 -15.11
N ILE A 271 28.63 -3.46 -13.79
CA ILE A 271 27.55 -3.95 -12.92
C ILE A 271 27.41 -3.01 -11.72
N GLY A 272 27.12 -1.74 -12.00
CA GLY A 272 27.00 -0.69 -10.98
C GLY A 272 26.73 0.67 -11.61
N GLY A 273 25.59 0.78 -12.28
CA GLY A 273 25.00 2.00 -12.81
C GLY A 273 23.50 1.82 -12.87
#